data_AF-A0A2V2V1W0-F1
#
_entry.id   AF-A0A2V2V1W0-F1
#
_cell.length_a   1.000
_cell.length_b   1.000
_cell.length_c   1.000
_cell.angle_alpha   90.00
_cell.angle_beta   90.00
_cell.angle_gamma   90.00
#
_symmetry.space_group_name_H-M   'P 1'
#
loop_
_entity.id
_entity.type
_entity.pdbx_description
1 polymer ?
#
loop_
_entity_poly.entity_id
_entity_poly.type
_entity_poly.pdbx_seq_one_letter_code
_entity_poly.pdbx_strand_id
1 'polypeptide(L)'
;MKRCSLCCSSFQRLPFGRRSAAGGINLNKGLLSDRERGDQFTDPTVYRNKKSIAAMDKVSRKTERLLKEEKQKEGMNALGVDSQMERELLDGSMHPLHREEIAAARVIDEDGLLSSDPGSKYTTALRRLMEREVDRRDHMMDKFGQPPTAKEFHRLFTRLRHADDESEAIERHQTRLVEEYGVYPSMRLDAYMLDDDTYFPGWVNALPYSIRDRVKYGSLGLTEEDETLRVTLGRMPLDRRRQEWERQKKAREYKAAKEEMLTLAELRDARQGKRRFHWLQRKRQKRASMLRRLALRKPDAFELWPSTVVDYSQRIAFIAQHVENGLDTKGHWPLDPEELARARVRRSQEEAERTFLLSAEEKKVLKKGNNNGSIMHMLRALDTPERPFKRLSRKVYANRVNAIVHGDQDEYGRKYRKMENRAKRRMRPYESLGEIALSKEVRKEPRLYSNGLNHTDDEHWPKHVKSWADGMPSTRYAS
;
A
#
# COMPACT_ATOMS: atom_id res chain seq x y z
N MET A 1 -4.25 34.42 45.19
CA MET A 1 -5.46 34.06 44.41
C MET A 1 -5.06 33.66 42.98
N LYS A 2 -4.97 32.35 42.67
CA LYS A 2 -4.69 31.88 41.31
C LYS A 2 -5.97 32.00 40.47
N ARG A 3 -6.00 32.94 39.51
CA ARG A 3 -7.14 33.15 38.60
C ARG A 3 -7.44 31.85 37.85
N CYS A 4 -8.71 31.44 37.85
CA CYS A 4 -9.19 30.20 37.26
C CYS A 4 -8.98 30.20 35.73
N SER A 5 -7.99 29.44 35.23
CA SER A 5 -7.57 29.43 33.82
C SER A 5 -8.67 28.94 32.86
N LEU A 6 -9.62 28.15 33.37
CA LEU A 6 -10.74 27.59 32.60
C LEU A 6 -11.72 28.68 32.12
N CYS A 7 -12.01 29.69 32.95
CA CYS A 7 -12.95 30.77 32.60
C CYS A 7 -12.35 31.77 31.57
N CYS A 8 -11.04 31.97 31.58
CA CYS A 8 -10.37 32.85 30.60
C CYS A 8 -10.29 32.21 29.20
N SER A 9 -10.28 30.87 29.12
CA SER A 9 -10.14 30.14 27.85
C SER A 9 -11.34 30.32 26.91
N SER A 10 -12.56 30.37 27.45
CA SER A 10 -13.79 30.59 26.68
C SER A 10 -13.90 32.03 26.20
N PHE A 11 -13.53 33.01 27.04
CA PHE A 11 -13.52 34.43 26.69
C PHE A 11 -12.52 34.74 25.57
N GLN A 12 -11.32 34.14 25.60
CA GLN A 12 -10.33 34.30 24.52
C GLN A 12 -10.81 33.71 23.19
N ARG A 13 -11.67 32.69 23.21
CA ARG A 13 -12.23 32.04 22.01
C ARG A 13 -13.48 32.75 21.48
N LEU A 14 -14.07 33.65 22.25
CA LEU A 14 -15.32 34.37 21.94
C LEU A 14 -15.34 35.02 20.53
N PRO A 15 -14.29 35.69 20.02
CA PRO A 15 -14.34 36.30 18.68
C PRO A 15 -14.30 35.30 17.52
N PHE A 16 -13.97 34.02 17.75
CA PHE A 16 -13.82 33.01 16.69
C PHE A 16 -14.84 31.87 16.79
N GLY A 17 -15.28 31.53 18.00
CA GLY A 17 -16.16 30.39 18.25
C GLY A 17 -17.59 30.62 17.78
N ARG A 18 -18.25 29.55 17.33
CA ARG A 18 -19.71 29.57 17.13
C ARG A 18 -20.39 29.81 18.48
N ARG A 19 -21.40 30.69 18.48
CA ARG A 19 -22.22 31.02 19.66
C ARG A 19 -23.63 30.50 19.41
N SER A 20 -24.13 29.66 20.30
CA SER A 20 -25.50 29.14 20.22
C SER A 20 -26.07 29.07 21.63
N ALA A 21 -27.23 29.70 21.84
CA ALA A 21 -27.96 29.61 23.10
C ALA A 21 -28.62 28.24 23.28
N ALA A 22 -29.04 27.60 22.17
CA ALA A 22 -29.67 26.28 22.15
C ALA A 22 -28.67 25.11 22.12
N GLY A 23 -27.40 25.35 22.47
CA GLY A 23 -26.36 24.30 22.47
C GLY A 23 -26.00 23.74 21.10
N GLY A 24 -26.42 24.39 20.00
CA GLY A 24 -26.18 23.92 18.64
C GLY A 24 -27.16 22.85 18.15
N ILE A 25 -28.30 22.66 18.81
CA ILE A 25 -29.33 21.70 18.40
C ILE A 25 -30.04 22.20 17.13
N ASN A 26 -29.88 21.49 16.02
CA ASN A 26 -30.46 21.81 14.72
C ASN A 26 -31.13 20.57 14.07
N LEU A 27 -32.03 19.92 14.82
CA LEU A 27 -32.76 18.75 14.35
C LEU A 27 -33.96 19.14 13.47
N ASN A 28 -33.93 18.77 12.20
CA ASN A 28 -35.08 18.92 11.30
C ASN A 28 -35.80 17.57 11.15
N LYS A 29 -37.05 17.50 11.60
CA LYS A 29 -37.88 16.29 11.55
C LYS A 29 -38.44 15.97 10.15
N GLY A 30 -38.36 16.91 9.20
CA GLY A 30 -38.79 16.71 7.82
C GLY A 30 -37.70 16.21 6.87
N LEU A 31 -36.43 16.18 7.30
CA LEU A 31 -35.35 15.58 6.52
C LEU A 31 -35.32 14.07 6.73
N LEU A 32 -35.03 13.31 5.67
CA LEU A 32 -34.81 11.86 5.76
C LEU A 32 -33.66 11.55 6.70
N SER A 33 -33.97 10.81 7.77
CA SER A 33 -32.97 10.34 8.72
C SER A 33 -32.17 9.17 8.16
N ASP A 34 -31.04 8.85 8.78
CA ASP A 34 -30.26 7.67 8.40
C ASP A 34 -31.05 6.35 8.63
N ARG A 35 -32.05 6.35 9.51
CA ARG A 35 -32.94 5.19 9.71
C ARG A 35 -33.93 5.02 8.57
N GLU A 36 -34.58 6.11 8.13
CA GLU A 36 -35.48 6.10 6.97
C GLU A 36 -34.76 5.75 5.67
N ARG A 37 -33.50 6.17 5.51
CA ARG A 37 -32.68 5.77 4.36
C ARG A 37 -32.34 4.28 4.36
N GLY A 38 -32.39 3.62 5.52
CA GLY A 38 -32.11 2.20 5.66
C GLY A 38 -30.65 1.85 5.34
N ASP A 39 -30.45 0.99 4.34
CA ASP A 39 -29.14 0.44 3.99
C ASP A 39 -28.55 1.15 2.76
N GLN A 40 -27.36 1.74 2.93
CA GLN A 40 -26.68 2.55 1.92
C GLN A 40 -25.91 1.70 0.88
N PHE A 41 -25.95 0.37 0.96
CA PHE A 41 -25.17 -0.49 0.05
C PHE A 41 -25.53 -0.32 -1.44
N THR A 42 -26.73 0.18 -1.74
CA THR A 42 -27.20 0.47 -3.10
C THR A 42 -26.62 1.75 -3.69
N ASP A 43 -26.02 2.63 -2.87
CA ASP A 43 -25.43 3.87 -3.35
C ASP A 43 -24.14 3.59 -4.15
N PRO A 44 -23.95 4.23 -5.32
CA PRO A 44 -22.76 4.04 -6.17
C PRO A 44 -21.47 4.44 -5.46
N THR A 45 -21.55 5.36 -4.51
CA THR A 45 -20.41 5.78 -3.68
C THR A 45 -19.98 4.70 -2.69
N VAL A 46 -20.84 3.71 -2.39
CA VAL A 46 -20.58 2.63 -1.44
C VAL A 46 -20.11 1.37 -2.19
N TYR A 47 -20.90 0.81 -3.11
CA TYR A 47 -20.53 -0.45 -3.78
C TYR A 47 -19.37 -0.32 -4.78
N ARG A 48 -19.05 0.90 -5.27
CA ARG A 48 -17.86 1.15 -6.11
C ARG A 48 -16.66 1.67 -5.31
N ASN A 49 -16.74 1.73 -3.98
CA ASN A 49 -15.67 2.29 -3.15
C ASN A 49 -14.48 1.34 -3.00
N LYS A 50 -13.53 1.43 -3.94
CA LYS A 50 -12.28 0.64 -3.89
C LYS A 50 -11.24 1.14 -2.87
N LYS A 51 -11.59 2.11 -2.03
CA LYS A 51 -10.65 2.73 -1.06
C LYS A 51 -10.97 2.39 0.39
N SER A 52 -12.19 1.97 0.70
CA SER A 52 -12.59 1.53 2.04
C SER A 52 -12.67 0.00 2.11
N ILE A 53 -11.97 -0.57 3.09
CA ILE A 53 -12.03 -2.01 3.40
C ILE A 53 -13.44 -2.38 3.88
N ALA A 54 -14.02 -1.56 4.76
CA ALA A 54 -15.34 -1.85 5.33
C ALA A 54 -16.45 -1.75 4.27
N ALA A 55 -16.40 -0.79 3.36
CA ALA A 55 -17.37 -0.70 2.27
C ALA A 55 -17.29 -1.94 1.37
N MET A 56 -16.08 -2.33 0.94
CA MET A 56 -15.89 -3.51 0.10
C MET A 56 -16.35 -4.81 0.77
N ASP A 57 -15.92 -5.05 2.01
CA ASP A 57 -16.25 -6.26 2.76
C ASP A 57 -17.75 -6.35 3.09
N LYS A 58 -18.35 -5.26 3.58
CA LYS A 58 -19.79 -5.25 3.94
C LYS A 58 -20.70 -5.37 2.72
N VAL A 59 -20.38 -4.68 1.62
CA VAL A 59 -21.17 -4.78 0.38
C VAL A 59 -21.09 -6.19 -0.16
N SER A 60 -19.89 -6.77 -0.24
CA SER A 60 -19.71 -8.15 -0.73
C SER A 60 -20.51 -9.15 0.11
N ARG A 61 -20.42 -9.05 1.44
CA ARG A 61 -21.21 -9.89 2.36
C ARG A 61 -22.71 -9.71 2.18
N LYS A 62 -23.18 -8.47 2.05
CA LYS A 62 -24.60 -8.16 1.88
C LYS A 62 -25.12 -8.72 0.56
N THR A 63 -24.38 -8.54 -0.54
CA THR A 63 -24.78 -9.06 -1.85
C THR A 63 -24.77 -10.58 -1.89
N GLU A 64 -23.75 -11.24 -1.33
CA GLU A 64 -23.68 -12.70 -1.29
C GLU A 64 -24.79 -13.28 -0.42
N ARG A 65 -25.10 -12.64 0.70
CA ARG A 65 -26.21 -13.03 1.56
C ARG A 65 -27.55 -12.91 0.86
N LEU A 66 -27.83 -11.78 0.21
CA LEU A 66 -29.10 -11.58 -0.51
C LEU A 66 -29.26 -12.57 -1.66
N LEU A 67 -28.19 -12.83 -2.43
CA LEU A 67 -28.21 -13.83 -3.50
C LEU A 67 -28.42 -15.26 -2.97
N LYS A 68 -27.89 -15.58 -1.79
CA LYS A 68 -28.12 -16.88 -1.13
C LYS A 68 -29.58 -17.01 -0.68
N GLU A 69 -30.11 -15.99 0.00
CA GLU A 69 -31.51 -15.94 0.46
C GLU A 69 -32.49 -16.02 -0.73
N GLU A 70 -32.19 -15.35 -1.85
CA GLU A 70 -33.00 -15.41 -3.08
C GLU A 70 -33.01 -16.81 -3.69
N LYS A 71 -31.83 -17.43 -3.88
CA LYS A 71 -31.71 -18.79 -4.43
C LYS A 71 -32.35 -19.84 -3.55
N GLN A 72 -32.19 -19.72 -2.24
CA GLN A 72 -32.84 -20.62 -1.29
C GLN A 72 -34.36 -20.51 -1.41
N LYS A 73 -34.90 -19.29 -1.43
CA LYS A 73 -36.33 -19.04 -1.60
C LYS A 73 -36.87 -19.56 -2.92
N GLU A 74 -36.15 -19.36 -4.03
CA GLU A 74 -36.51 -19.92 -5.34
C GLU A 74 -36.53 -21.46 -5.33
N GLY A 75 -35.53 -22.08 -4.69
CA GLY A 75 -35.45 -23.53 -4.52
C GLY A 75 -36.60 -24.09 -3.69
N MET A 76 -36.96 -23.44 -2.58
CA MET A 76 -38.09 -23.87 -1.73
C MET A 76 -39.44 -23.68 -2.40
N ASN A 77 -39.63 -22.55 -3.09
CA ASN A 77 -40.85 -22.32 -3.87
C ASN A 77 -41.03 -23.36 -4.99
N ALA A 78 -39.93 -23.78 -5.63
CA ALA A 78 -39.98 -24.83 -6.66
C ALA A 78 -40.38 -26.21 -6.09
N LEU A 79 -40.14 -26.44 -4.80
CA LEU A 79 -40.58 -27.63 -4.07
C LEU A 79 -42.00 -27.52 -3.50
N GLY A 80 -42.70 -26.41 -3.74
CA GLY A 80 -44.04 -26.17 -3.19
C GLY A 80 -44.06 -25.90 -1.68
N VAL A 81 -42.91 -25.54 -1.10
CA VAL A 81 -42.74 -25.33 0.35
C VAL A 81 -43.08 -23.89 0.71
N ASP A 82 -44.08 -23.71 1.57
CA ASP A 82 -44.43 -22.39 2.09
C ASP A 82 -43.39 -21.84 3.08
N SER A 83 -43.30 -20.52 3.17
CA SER A 83 -42.32 -19.83 4.05
C SER A 83 -42.41 -20.15 5.55
N GLN A 84 -43.57 -20.63 6.03
CA GLN A 84 -43.72 -21.10 7.41
C GLN A 84 -43.10 -22.49 7.57
N MET A 85 -43.40 -23.40 6.65
CA MET A 85 -42.85 -24.75 6.62
C MET A 85 -41.32 -24.74 6.44
N GLU A 86 -40.79 -23.82 5.62
CA GLU A 86 -39.33 -23.62 5.49
C GLU A 86 -38.69 -23.26 6.84
N ARG A 87 -39.30 -22.35 7.62
CA ARG A 87 -38.78 -21.97 8.93
C ARG A 87 -38.85 -23.11 9.93
N GLU A 88 -39.94 -23.87 9.93
CA GLU A 88 -40.10 -25.01 10.84
C GLU A 88 -39.11 -26.14 10.54
N LEU A 89 -38.73 -26.33 9.27
CA LEU A 89 -37.65 -27.24 8.88
C LEU A 89 -36.26 -26.69 9.27
N LEU A 90 -36.00 -25.39 9.08
CA LEU A 90 -34.74 -24.75 9.44
C LEU A 90 -34.47 -24.75 10.95
N ASP A 91 -35.51 -24.48 11.75
CA ASP A 91 -35.43 -24.47 13.21
C ASP A 91 -35.42 -25.90 13.80
N GLY A 92 -35.60 -26.92 12.95
CA GLY A 92 -35.68 -28.33 13.35
C GLY A 92 -36.92 -28.65 14.20
N SER A 93 -37.93 -27.77 14.20
CA SER A 93 -39.14 -27.93 15.01
C SER A 93 -40.12 -28.93 14.40
N MET A 94 -40.02 -29.20 13.10
CA MET A 94 -40.83 -30.19 12.39
C MET A 94 -39.95 -31.31 11.84
N HIS A 95 -40.39 -32.56 12.02
CA HIS A 95 -39.77 -33.70 11.36
C HIS A 95 -40.40 -33.90 9.98
N PRO A 96 -39.62 -33.94 8.89
CA PRO A 96 -40.16 -34.11 7.55
C PRO A 96 -40.76 -35.51 7.38
N LEU A 97 -42.06 -35.59 7.10
CA LEU A 97 -42.81 -36.83 6.90
C LEU A 97 -43.22 -37.02 5.43
N HIS A 98 -43.53 -35.93 4.74
CA HIS A 98 -43.95 -35.96 3.34
C HIS A 98 -42.76 -35.86 2.37
N ARG A 99 -42.92 -36.37 1.14
CA ARG A 99 -41.85 -36.42 0.13
C ARG A 99 -41.27 -35.04 -0.19
N GLU A 100 -42.12 -34.03 -0.22
CA GLU A 100 -41.75 -32.62 -0.47
C GLU A 100 -40.96 -32.05 0.72
N GLU A 101 -41.40 -32.31 1.95
CA GLU A 101 -40.69 -31.93 3.18
C GLU A 101 -39.33 -32.62 3.30
N ILE A 102 -39.24 -33.89 2.93
CA ILE A 102 -37.98 -34.66 2.92
C ILE A 102 -37.03 -34.07 1.85
N ALA A 103 -37.55 -33.69 0.68
CA ALA A 103 -36.76 -33.04 -0.35
C ALA A 103 -36.27 -31.66 0.11
N ALA A 104 -37.13 -30.88 0.76
CA ALA A 104 -36.80 -29.57 1.32
C ALA A 104 -35.75 -29.66 2.43
N ALA A 105 -35.90 -30.59 3.37
CA ALA A 105 -34.92 -30.85 4.42
C ALA A 105 -33.55 -31.25 3.85
N ARG A 106 -33.53 -32.10 2.81
CA ARG A 106 -32.27 -32.44 2.11
C ARG A 106 -31.61 -31.22 1.48
N VAL A 107 -32.40 -30.33 0.87
CA VAL A 107 -31.86 -29.08 0.28
C VAL A 107 -31.35 -28.15 1.36
N ILE A 108 -32.00 -28.07 2.52
CA ILE A 108 -31.54 -27.27 3.68
C ILE A 108 -30.22 -27.84 4.21
N ASP A 109 -30.14 -29.15 4.43
CA ASP A 109 -28.91 -29.82 4.90
C ASP A 109 -27.78 -29.67 3.88
N GLU A 110 -28.10 -29.85 2.59
CA GLU A 110 -27.17 -29.67 1.50
C GLU A 110 -26.68 -28.23 1.41
N ASP A 111 -27.53 -27.22 1.55
CA ASP A 111 -27.13 -25.81 1.52
C ASP A 111 -26.46 -25.38 2.85
N GLY A 112 -26.74 -26.05 3.97
CA GLY A 112 -26.04 -25.86 5.24
C GLY A 112 -24.60 -26.39 5.23
N LEU A 113 -24.39 -27.56 4.63
CA LEU A 113 -23.09 -28.23 4.58
C LEU A 113 -22.28 -27.89 3.31
N LEU A 114 -22.97 -27.75 2.17
CA LEU A 114 -22.40 -27.54 0.85
C LEU A 114 -22.47 -26.09 0.33
N SER A 115 -23.08 -25.14 1.03
CA SER A 115 -22.97 -23.73 0.63
C SER A 115 -21.77 -23.07 1.27
N SER A 116 -21.14 -22.13 0.58
CA SER A 116 -20.07 -21.32 1.17
C SER A 116 -20.69 -20.22 2.03
N ASP A 117 -20.13 -19.97 3.22
CA ASP A 117 -20.57 -18.87 4.05
C ASP A 117 -20.48 -17.53 3.30
N PRO A 118 -21.50 -16.66 3.39
CA PRO A 118 -21.46 -15.35 2.78
C PRO A 118 -20.32 -14.52 3.40
N GLY A 119 -19.47 -13.94 2.56
CA GLY A 119 -18.26 -13.22 2.96
C GLY A 119 -16.99 -14.07 3.06
N SER A 120 -17.05 -15.35 2.70
CA SER A 120 -15.87 -16.22 2.68
C SER A 120 -14.85 -15.78 1.62
N LYS A 121 -15.29 -15.18 0.51
CA LYS A 121 -14.40 -14.72 -0.57
C LYS A 121 -13.61 -13.49 -0.17
N TYR A 122 -12.29 -13.62 -0.15
CA TYR A 122 -11.37 -12.52 0.07
C TYR A 122 -10.83 -12.00 -1.26
N THR A 123 -10.97 -10.71 -1.54
CA THR A 123 -10.61 -10.14 -2.86
C THR A 123 -9.21 -9.53 -2.88
N THR A 124 -8.55 -9.55 -4.05
CA THR A 124 -7.24 -8.90 -4.25
C THR A 124 -7.24 -7.42 -3.92
N ALA A 125 -8.35 -6.73 -4.15
CA ALA A 125 -8.50 -5.32 -3.80
C ALA A 125 -8.51 -5.09 -2.28
N LEU A 126 -9.16 -5.96 -1.50
CA LEU A 126 -9.08 -5.91 -0.02
C LEU A 126 -7.64 -6.13 0.45
N ARG A 127 -6.95 -7.11 -0.14
CA ARG A 127 -5.55 -7.39 0.20
C ARG A 127 -4.63 -6.21 -0.10
N ARG A 128 -4.74 -5.61 -1.29
CA ARG A 128 -4.00 -4.41 -1.68
C ARG A 128 -4.26 -3.27 -0.70
N LEU A 129 -5.50 -3.09 -0.23
CA LEU A 129 -5.82 -2.06 0.76
C LEU A 129 -5.19 -2.32 2.13
N MET A 130 -5.06 -3.58 2.53
CA MET A 130 -4.36 -3.96 3.77
C MET A 130 -2.87 -3.63 3.67
N GLU A 131 -2.22 -3.93 2.54
CA GLU A 131 -0.82 -3.61 2.30
C GLU A 131 -0.56 -2.12 2.05
N ARG A 132 -1.59 -1.39 1.59
CA ARG A 132 -1.50 0.05 1.28
C ARG A 132 -1.03 0.89 2.47
N GLU A 133 -1.29 0.47 3.69
CA GLU A 133 -0.77 1.18 4.86
C GLU A 133 0.75 1.08 4.98
N VAL A 134 1.36 -0.05 4.59
CA VAL A 134 2.82 -0.20 4.50
C VAL A 134 3.36 0.67 3.36
N ASP A 135 2.76 0.57 2.16
CA ASP A 135 3.15 1.37 1.00
C ASP A 135 3.05 2.89 1.29
N ARG A 136 2.01 3.32 2.01
CA ARG A 136 1.82 4.71 2.43
C ARG A 136 2.94 5.15 3.39
N ARG A 137 3.30 4.31 4.37
CA ARG A 137 4.38 4.64 5.31
C ARG A 137 5.71 4.77 4.59
N ASP A 138 6.04 3.81 3.72
CA ASP A 138 7.27 3.84 2.94
C ASP A 138 7.32 5.08 2.04
N HIS A 139 6.22 5.43 1.37
CA HIS A 139 6.13 6.66 0.58
C HIS A 139 6.30 7.94 1.42
N MET A 140 5.66 8.01 2.59
CA MET A 140 5.75 9.18 3.48
C MET A 140 7.16 9.35 4.05
N MET A 141 7.83 8.24 4.37
CA MET A 141 9.22 8.24 4.83
C MET A 141 10.20 8.58 3.72
N ASP A 142 9.95 8.16 2.47
CA ASP A 142 10.78 8.52 1.32
C ASP A 142 10.65 10.00 0.96
N LYS A 143 9.42 10.54 1.01
CA LYS A 143 9.12 11.90 0.58
C LYS A 143 9.39 12.98 1.63
N PHE A 144 9.19 12.66 2.91
CA PHE A 144 9.27 13.62 4.01
C PHE A 144 10.17 13.16 5.16
N GLY A 145 10.92 12.08 4.96
CA GLY A 145 11.86 11.58 5.95
C GLY A 145 13.01 12.56 6.17
N GLN A 146 13.32 12.83 7.42
CA GLN A 146 14.55 13.51 7.77
C GLN A 146 15.77 12.61 7.50
N PRO A 147 16.97 13.21 7.32
CA PRO A 147 18.22 12.45 7.26
C PRO A 147 18.34 11.49 8.44
N PRO A 148 18.74 10.23 8.21
CA PRO A 148 18.79 9.24 9.28
C PRO A 148 19.82 9.61 10.34
N THR A 149 19.53 9.25 11.59
CA THR A 149 20.51 9.30 12.68
C THR A 149 21.64 8.29 12.48
N ALA A 150 22.72 8.39 13.27
CA ALA A 150 23.85 7.47 13.15
C ALA A 150 23.47 5.98 13.30
N LYS A 151 22.62 5.68 14.28
CA LYS A 151 22.13 4.32 14.53
C LYS A 151 21.23 3.83 13.40
N GLU A 152 20.36 4.69 12.87
CA GLU A 152 19.51 4.34 11.73
C GLU A 152 20.32 4.13 10.46
N PHE A 153 21.31 4.98 10.20
CA PHE A 153 22.23 4.83 9.07
C PHE A 153 22.95 3.49 9.13
N HIS A 154 23.54 3.14 10.27
CA HIS A 154 24.24 1.86 10.43
C HIS A 154 23.29 0.66 10.23
N ARG A 155 22.06 0.72 10.78
CA ARG A 155 21.04 -0.33 10.57
C ARG A 155 20.65 -0.47 9.09
N LEU A 156 20.45 0.63 8.38
CA LEU A 156 20.13 0.64 6.95
C LEU A 156 21.29 0.07 6.11
N PHE A 157 22.52 0.50 6.41
CA PHE A 157 23.73 0.01 5.75
C PHE A 157 23.92 -1.50 5.95
N THR A 158 23.85 -1.95 7.21
CA THR A 158 23.98 -3.36 7.59
C THR A 158 22.92 -4.22 6.91
N ARG A 159 21.66 -3.75 6.89
CA ARG A 159 20.58 -4.43 6.16
C ARG A 159 20.85 -4.51 4.66
N LEU A 160 21.41 -3.46 4.05
CA LEU A 160 21.67 -3.44 2.61
C LEU A 160 22.87 -4.33 2.24
N ARG A 161 23.89 -4.37 3.09
CA ARG A 161 25.09 -5.22 2.93
C ARG A 161 24.76 -6.70 3.07
N HIS A 162 24.00 -7.09 4.10
CA HIS A 162 23.64 -8.50 4.35
C HIS A 162 22.38 -8.95 3.59
N ALA A 163 21.86 -8.13 2.66
CA ALA A 163 20.70 -8.54 1.88
C ALA A 163 21.01 -9.74 0.98
N ASP A 164 22.24 -9.79 0.44
CA ASP A 164 22.70 -10.86 -0.44
C ASP A 164 23.03 -12.12 0.39
N ASP A 165 23.73 -11.97 1.52
CA ASP A 165 23.97 -13.06 2.49
C ASP A 165 22.66 -13.70 2.97
N GLU A 166 21.62 -12.89 3.22
CA GLU A 166 20.30 -13.38 3.64
C GLU A 166 19.61 -14.17 2.53
N SER A 167 19.73 -13.76 1.26
CA SER A 167 19.22 -14.57 0.14
C SER A 167 19.95 -15.89 0.00
N GLU A 168 21.27 -15.90 0.11
CA GLU A 168 22.05 -17.14 0.07
C GLU A 168 21.70 -18.08 1.23
N ALA A 169 21.52 -17.55 2.44
CA ALA A 169 21.11 -18.35 3.59
C ALA A 169 19.72 -18.98 3.38
N ILE A 170 18.77 -18.22 2.83
CA ILE A 170 17.44 -18.73 2.49
C ILE A 170 17.55 -19.86 1.46
N GLU A 171 18.35 -19.67 0.42
CA GLU A 171 18.57 -20.68 -0.62
C GLU A 171 19.19 -21.95 -0.04
N ARG A 172 20.24 -21.84 0.78
CA ARG A 172 20.85 -22.99 1.47
C ARG A 172 19.84 -23.77 2.32
N HIS A 173 18.99 -23.07 3.07
CA HIS A 173 17.93 -23.72 3.86
C HIS A 173 16.86 -24.38 2.97
N GLN A 174 16.52 -23.79 1.83
CA GLN A 174 15.58 -24.38 0.87
C GLN A 174 16.16 -25.63 0.21
N THR A 175 17.41 -25.58 -0.24
CA THR A 175 18.11 -26.72 -0.81
C THR A 175 18.19 -27.87 0.19
N ARG A 176 18.61 -27.58 1.43
CA ARG A 176 18.63 -28.58 2.51
C ARG A 176 17.27 -29.23 2.73
N LEU A 177 16.20 -28.45 2.72
CA LEU A 177 14.84 -28.93 2.94
C LEU A 177 14.35 -29.84 1.80
N VAL A 178 14.76 -29.56 0.57
CA VAL A 178 14.46 -30.41 -0.59
C VAL A 178 15.30 -31.69 -0.56
N GLU A 179 16.61 -31.58 -0.31
CA GLU A 179 17.55 -32.71 -0.38
C GLU A 179 17.44 -33.68 0.79
N GLU A 180 17.33 -33.19 2.04
CA GLU A 180 17.28 -34.05 3.22
C GLU A 180 15.87 -34.61 3.50
N TYR A 181 14.82 -33.83 3.23
CA TYR A 181 13.45 -34.15 3.62
C TYR A 181 12.51 -34.42 2.45
N GLY A 182 12.97 -34.25 1.19
CA GLY A 182 12.15 -34.46 0.01
C GLY A 182 10.98 -33.47 -0.15
N VAL A 183 11.01 -32.33 0.55
CA VAL A 183 9.91 -31.36 0.53
C VAL A 183 10.09 -30.40 -0.65
N TYR A 184 9.64 -30.85 -1.82
CA TYR A 184 9.77 -30.12 -3.08
C TYR A 184 8.92 -28.84 -3.13
N PRO A 185 9.24 -27.89 -4.04
CA PRO A 185 8.45 -26.67 -4.22
C PRO A 185 6.94 -26.90 -4.43
N SER A 186 6.55 -27.98 -5.11
CA SER A 186 5.14 -28.37 -5.29
C SER A 186 4.44 -28.64 -3.95
N MET A 187 5.05 -29.45 -3.09
CA MET A 187 4.52 -29.75 -1.75
C MET A 187 4.45 -28.51 -0.87
N ARG A 188 5.43 -27.61 -0.98
CA ARG A 188 5.42 -26.33 -0.25
C ARG A 188 4.30 -25.40 -0.71
N LEU A 189 3.96 -25.43 -2.01
CA LEU A 189 2.82 -24.69 -2.56
C LEU A 189 1.50 -25.27 -2.07
N ASP A 190 1.37 -26.60 -2.03
CA ASP A 190 0.21 -27.28 -1.46
C ASP A 190 0.05 -26.92 0.03
N ALA A 191 1.13 -26.99 0.81
CA ALA A 191 1.18 -26.59 2.22
C ALA A 191 0.77 -25.12 2.42
N TYR A 192 1.25 -24.22 1.55
CA TYR A 192 0.88 -22.81 1.57
C TYR A 192 -0.63 -22.63 1.38
N MET A 193 -1.19 -23.22 0.33
CA MET A 193 -2.59 -23.01 -0.07
C MET A 193 -3.59 -23.66 0.89
N LEU A 194 -3.20 -24.80 1.49
CA LEU A 194 -4.01 -25.52 2.46
C LEU A 194 -3.83 -25.01 3.90
N ASP A 195 -2.89 -24.10 4.11
CA ASP A 195 -2.49 -23.57 5.43
C ASP A 195 -2.09 -24.69 6.40
N ASP A 196 -1.27 -25.62 5.90
CA ASP A 196 -0.90 -26.85 6.60
C ASP A 196 0.62 -26.89 6.87
N ASP A 197 0.99 -26.72 8.14
CA ASP A 197 2.38 -26.72 8.58
C ASP A 197 2.99 -28.13 8.75
N THR A 198 2.19 -29.20 8.62
CA THR A 198 2.67 -30.59 8.79
C THR A 198 3.69 -31.02 7.74
N TYR A 199 3.72 -30.34 6.59
CA TYR A 199 4.68 -30.56 5.51
C TYR A 199 6.11 -30.14 5.88
N PHE A 200 6.30 -29.35 6.95
CA PHE A 200 7.59 -28.78 7.31
C PHE A 200 8.18 -29.45 8.57
N PRO A 201 9.47 -29.81 8.57
CA PRO A 201 10.12 -30.31 9.77
C PRO A 201 10.23 -29.21 10.85
N GLY A 202 10.33 -29.62 12.12
CA GLY A 202 10.26 -28.71 13.26
C GLY A 202 11.28 -27.56 13.26
N TRP A 203 12.47 -27.77 12.68
CA TRP A 203 13.49 -26.73 12.58
C TRP A 203 13.07 -25.54 11.70
N VAL A 204 12.18 -25.74 10.74
CA VAL A 204 11.68 -24.67 9.86
C VAL A 204 10.90 -23.63 10.68
N ASN A 205 10.07 -24.08 11.62
CA ASN A 205 9.33 -23.20 12.52
C ASN A 205 10.26 -22.50 13.54
N ALA A 206 11.39 -23.12 13.86
CA ALA A 206 12.42 -22.56 14.74
C ALA A 206 13.34 -21.54 14.05
N LEU A 207 13.29 -21.41 12.71
CA LEU A 207 14.11 -20.44 11.99
C LEU A 207 13.85 -19.00 12.45
N PRO A 208 14.85 -18.10 12.28
CA PRO A 208 14.68 -16.68 12.55
C PRO A 208 13.46 -16.10 11.82
N TYR A 209 12.63 -15.35 12.54
CA TYR A 209 11.38 -14.78 12.00
C TYR A 209 11.60 -13.90 10.75
N SER A 210 12.80 -13.36 10.56
CA SER A 210 13.12 -12.55 9.38
C SER A 210 13.09 -13.37 8.09
N ILE A 211 13.51 -14.65 8.14
CA ILE A 211 13.65 -15.54 6.98
C ILE A 211 12.63 -16.67 6.95
N ARG A 212 12.03 -17.05 8.09
CA ARG A 212 11.12 -18.19 8.24
C ARG A 212 10.08 -18.31 7.11
N ASP A 213 9.28 -17.26 6.92
CA ASP A 213 8.22 -17.24 5.90
C ASP A 213 8.77 -17.33 4.47
N ARG A 214 9.94 -16.73 4.23
CA ARG A 214 10.62 -16.72 2.93
C ARG A 214 11.25 -18.07 2.60
N VAL A 215 11.77 -18.78 3.60
CA VAL A 215 12.28 -20.15 3.42
C VAL A 215 11.14 -21.08 3.03
N LYS A 216 9.99 -21.00 3.72
CA LYS A 216 8.81 -21.80 3.36
C LYS A 216 8.30 -21.49 1.95
N TYR A 217 8.08 -20.21 1.63
CA TYR A 217 7.21 -19.85 0.49
C TYR A 217 7.82 -18.90 -0.55
N GLY A 218 9.00 -18.34 -0.31
CA GLY A 218 9.56 -17.25 -1.15
C GLY A 218 9.97 -17.66 -2.57
N SER A 219 10.22 -18.95 -2.82
CA SER A 219 10.65 -19.48 -4.13
C SER A 219 9.48 -19.93 -5.03
N LEU A 220 8.23 -19.82 -4.57
CA LEU A 220 7.06 -20.46 -5.19
C LEU A 220 6.37 -19.66 -6.30
N GLY A 221 6.81 -18.42 -6.60
CA GLY A 221 6.21 -17.61 -7.67
C GLY A 221 4.78 -17.13 -7.40
N LEU A 222 4.43 -16.92 -6.13
CA LEU A 222 3.09 -16.54 -5.67
C LEU A 222 2.67 -15.13 -6.12
N THR A 223 1.44 -15.01 -6.61
CA THR A 223 0.83 -13.74 -7.04
C THR A 223 -0.07 -13.12 -5.98
N GLU A 224 -0.56 -11.89 -6.22
CA GLU A 224 -1.51 -11.29 -5.29
C GLU A 224 -2.84 -12.06 -5.19
N GLU A 225 -3.25 -12.65 -6.32
CA GLU A 225 -4.43 -13.50 -6.46
C GLU A 225 -4.28 -14.79 -5.66
N ASP A 226 -3.08 -15.37 -5.64
CA ASP A 226 -2.76 -16.60 -4.93
C ASP A 226 -2.94 -16.46 -3.42
N GLU A 227 -2.44 -15.38 -2.83
CA GLU A 227 -2.59 -15.21 -1.39
C GLU A 227 -4.04 -14.86 -1.02
N THR A 228 -4.80 -14.25 -1.94
CA THR A 228 -6.25 -14.06 -1.71
C THR A 228 -7.05 -15.34 -1.84
N LEU A 229 -6.62 -16.23 -2.75
CA LEU A 229 -7.16 -17.58 -2.85
C LEU A 229 -6.84 -18.35 -1.57
N ARG A 230 -5.60 -18.29 -1.05
CA ARG A 230 -5.22 -18.90 0.22
C ARG A 230 -6.10 -18.44 1.39
N VAL A 231 -6.32 -17.13 1.54
CA VAL A 231 -7.22 -16.62 2.59
C VAL A 231 -8.66 -17.12 2.39
N THR A 232 -9.12 -17.16 1.13
CA THR A 232 -10.45 -17.70 0.80
C THR A 232 -10.55 -19.19 1.15
N LEU A 233 -9.55 -20.00 0.79
CA LEU A 233 -9.45 -21.41 1.17
C LEU A 233 -9.43 -21.54 2.69
N GLY A 234 -8.59 -20.77 3.39
CA GLY A 234 -8.49 -20.74 4.85
C GLY A 234 -9.80 -20.42 5.60
N ARG A 235 -10.79 -19.84 4.93
CA ARG A 235 -12.14 -19.60 5.46
C ARG A 235 -13.13 -20.72 5.18
N MET A 236 -12.87 -21.56 4.17
CA MET A 236 -13.72 -22.69 3.82
C MET A 236 -13.47 -23.89 4.75
N PRO A 237 -14.37 -24.88 4.83
CA PRO A 237 -14.08 -26.17 5.46
C PRO A 237 -12.96 -26.96 4.77
N LEU A 238 -12.20 -27.78 5.51
CA LEU A 238 -10.99 -28.46 5.04
C LEU A 238 -11.22 -29.33 3.79
N ASP A 239 -12.32 -30.08 3.75
CA ASP A 239 -12.60 -31.00 2.63
C ASP A 239 -12.78 -30.22 1.32
N ARG A 240 -13.49 -29.10 1.40
CA ARG A 240 -13.67 -28.18 0.27
C ARG A 240 -12.39 -27.49 -0.12
N ARG A 241 -11.54 -27.13 0.86
CA ARG A 241 -10.22 -26.53 0.57
C ARG A 241 -9.42 -27.46 -0.34
N ARG A 242 -9.35 -28.75 0.00
CA ARG A 242 -8.61 -29.75 -0.77
C ARG A 242 -9.18 -29.91 -2.18
N GLN A 243 -10.50 -30.09 -2.30
CA GLN A 243 -11.15 -30.24 -3.61
C GLN A 243 -10.96 -29.00 -4.50
N GLU A 244 -11.18 -27.81 -3.96
CA GLU A 244 -11.04 -26.56 -4.68
C GLU A 244 -9.56 -26.30 -5.03
N TRP A 245 -8.63 -26.60 -4.13
CA TRP A 245 -7.20 -26.48 -4.40
C TRP A 245 -6.76 -27.42 -5.52
N GLU A 246 -7.14 -28.70 -5.50
CA GLU A 246 -6.80 -29.65 -6.57
C GLU A 246 -7.39 -29.22 -7.92
N ARG A 247 -8.61 -28.70 -7.92
CA ARG A 247 -9.24 -28.11 -9.12
C ARG A 247 -8.43 -26.92 -9.65
N GLN A 248 -8.00 -26.02 -8.77
CA GLN A 248 -7.20 -24.85 -9.14
C GLN A 248 -5.78 -25.23 -9.57
N LYS A 249 -5.16 -26.22 -8.93
CA LYS A 249 -3.85 -26.77 -9.28
C LYS A 249 -3.86 -27.35 -10.68
N LYS A 250 -4.82 -28.21 -10.99
CA LYS A 250 -5.04 -28.73 -12.35
C LYS A 250 -5.26 -27.60 -13.36
N ALA A 251 -6.09 -26.61 -13.04
CA ALA A 251 -6.30 -25.46 -13.91
C ALA A 251 -5.03 -24.63 -14.16
N ARG A 252 -4.13 -24.52 -13.17
CA ARG A 252 -2.83 -23.84 -13.31
C ARG A 252 -1.88 -24.63 -14.21
N GLU A 253 -1.84 -25.95 -14.09
CA GLU A 253 -1.04 -26.80 -14.99
C GLU A 253 -1.48 -26.64 -16.45
N TYR A 254 -2.79 -26.59 -16.72
CA TYR A 254 -3.31 -26.28 -18.05
C TYR A 254 -2.94 -24.86 -18.52
N LYS A 255 -2.98 -23.87 -17.63
CA LYS A 255 -2.56 -22.50 -17.97
C LYS A 255 -1.07 -22.45 -18.31
N ALA A 256 -0.22 -23.07 -17.51
CA ALA A 256 1.23 -23.13 -17.73
C ALA A 256 1.57 -23.83 -19.06
N ALA A 257 0.87 -24.94 -19.38
CA ALA A 257 1.02 -25.60 -20.67
C ALA A 257 0.57 -24.73 -21.86
N LYS A 258 -0.40 -23.83 -21.65
CA LYS A 258 -0.90 -22.89 -22.65
C LYS A 258 -0.08 -21.59 -22.74
N GLU A 259 0.77 -21.31 -21.76
CA GLU A 259 1.55 -20.07 -21.63
C GLU A 259 2.71 -19.95 -22.62
N GLU A 260 2.85 -20.89 -23.55
CA GLU A 260 3.75 -20.74 -24.71
C GLU A 260 3.42 -19.48 -25.54
N MET A 261 2.14 -19.14 -25.64
CA MET A 261 1.65 -17.99 -26.41
C MET A 261 1.17 -16.87 -25.51
N LEU A 262 1.59 -15.63 -25.80
CA LEU A 262 1.11 -14.44 -25.10
C LEU A 262 -0.31 -14.08 -25.54
N THR A 263 -1.17 -13.78 -24.59
CA THR A 263 -2.52 -13.30 -24.88
C THR A 263 -2.52 -11.84 -25.33
N LEU A 264 -3.56 -11.40 -26.05
CA LEU A 264 -3.69 -10.00 -26.47
C LEU A 264 -3.69 -9.02 -25.27
N ALA A 265 -4.23 -9.44 -24.13
CA ALA A 265 -4.24 -8.64 -22.91
C ALA A 265 -2.82 -8.45 -22.34
N GLU A 266 -2.01 -9.51 -22.34
CA GLU A 266 -0.60 -9.47 -21.93
C GLU A 266 0.24 -8.61 -22.88
N LEU A 267 0.07 -8.77 -24.19
CA LEU A 267 0.76 -7.93 -25.19
C LEU A 267 0.44 -6.44 -25.00
N ARG A 268 -0.82 -6.11 -24.72
CA ARG A 268 -1.23 -4.74 -24.43
C ARG A 268 -0.58 -4.22 -23.14
N ASP A 269 -0.62 -5.01 -22.07
CA ASP A 269 -0.04 -4.61 -20.78
C ASP A 269 1.50 -4.47 -20.88
N ALA A 270 2.17 -5.34 -21.64
CA ALA A 270 3.60 -5.27 -21.94
C ALA A 270 3.95 -4.01 -22.76
N ARG A 271 3.21 -3.75 -23.85
CA ARG A 271 3.37 -2.54 -24.67
C ARG A 271 3.13 -1.26 -23.87
N GLN A 272 2.17 -1.28 -22.95
CA GLN A 272 1.90 -0.13 -22.08
C GLN A 272 2.90 0.01 -20.92
N GLY A 273 3.67 -1.04 -20.61
CA GLY A 273 4.55 -1.09 -19.45
C GLY A 273 3.81 -1.20 -18.10
N LYS A 274 2.53 -1.62 -18.11
CA LYS A 274 1.75 -1.84 -16.88
C LYS A 274 2.13 -3.17 -16.25
N ARG A 275 2.46 -3.16 -14.96
CA ARG A 275 2.83 -4.36 -14.20
C ARG A 275 1.72 -4.74 -13.23
N ARG A 276 1.02 -5.86 -13.48
CA ARG A 276 0.02 -6.40 -12.55
C ARG A 276 0.68 -6.95 -11.30
N PHE A 277 1.76 -7.71 -11.48
CA PHE A 277 2.59 -8.20 -10.40
C PHE A 277 3.75 -7.23 -10.17
N HIS A 278 3.52 -6.24 -9.29
CA HIS A 278 4.48 -5.17 -9.01
C HIS A 278 5.25 -5.37 -7.70
N TRP A 279 5.27 -6.57 -7.12
CA TRP A 279 6.03 -6.82 -5.89
C TRP A 279 7.53 -6.57 -6.06
N LEU A 280 8.12 -7.03 -7.17
CA LEU A 280 9.53 -6.75 -7.48
C LEU A 280 9.80 -5.24 -7.59
N GLN A 281 8.86 -4.49 -8.18
CA GLN A 281 8.95 -3.03 -8.24
C GLN A 281 8.94 -2.42 -6.84
N ARG A 282 8.06 -2.86 -5.93
CA ARG A 282 8.04 -2.42 -4.52
C ARG A 282 9.37 -2.74 -3.82
N LYS A 283 9.92 -3.95 -4.00
CA LYS A 283 11.23 -4.35 -3.43
C LYS A 283 12.35 -3.42 -3.93
N ARG A 284 12.41 -3.14 -5.23
CA ARG A 284 13.41 -2.24 -5.84
C ARG A 284 13.21 -0.80 -5.40
N GLN A 285 11.98 -0.31 -5.32
CA GLN A 285 11.66 1.04 -4.81
C GLN A 285 12.12 1.18 -3.35
N LYS A 286 11.86 0.18 -2.51
CA LYS A 286 12.32 0.18 -1.12
C LYS A 286 13.83 0.18 -1.01
N ARG A 287 14.54 -0.61 -1.84
CA ARG A 287 16.01 -0.58 -1.94
C ARG A 287 16.52 0.80 -2.34
N ALA A 288 15.93 1.41 -3.37
CA ALA A 288 16.29 2.76 -3.82
C ALA A 288 16.02 3.82 -2.74
N SER A 289 14.90 3.73 -2.01
CA SER A 289 14.61 4.62 -0.88
C SER A 289 15.61 4.45 0.27
N MET A 290 16.01 3.22 0.60
CA MET A 290 17.07 2.97 1.59
C MET A 290 18.40 3.59 1.16
N LEU A 291 18.82 3.40 -0.10
CA LEU A 291 20.03 4.00 -0.66
C LEU A 291 19.97 5.53 -0.62
N ARG A 292 18.85 6.12 -1.07
CA ARG A 292 18.63 7.57 -1.00
C ARG A 292 18.77 8.08 0.44
N ARG A 293 18.15 7.41 1.41
CA ARG A 293 18.24 7.81 2.83
C ARG A 293 19.66 7.69 3.37
N LEU A 294 20.43 6.68 2.97
CA LEU A 294 21.85 6.56 3.33
C LEU A 294 22.67 7.73 2.74
N ALA A 295 22.50 7.98 1.44
CA ALA A 295 23.20 9.04 0.72
C ALA A 295 22.88 10.45 1.25
N LEU A 296 21.63 10.70 1.68
CA LEU A 296 21.22 11.98 2.29
C LEU A 296 22.06 12.37 3.52
N ARG A 297 22.65 11.39 4.22
CA ARG A 297 23.52 11.66 5.38
C ARG A 297 24.98 11.84 4.98
N LYS A 298 25.47 11.00 4.07
CA LYS A 298 26.85 11.00 3.58
C LYS A 298 26.82 10.81 2.06
N PRO A 299 26.81 11.90 1.27
CA PRO A 299 26.73 11.83 -0.19
C PRO A 299 27.86 11.00 -0.80
N ASP A 300 29.10 11.27 -0.37
CA ASP A 300 30.32 10.65 -0.91
C ASP A 300 30.39 9.14 -0.70
N ALA A 301 29.69 8.60 0.32
CA ALA A 301 29.73 7.17 0.64
C ALA A 301 28.88 6.31 -0.31
N PHE A 302 27.92 6.91 -1.03
CA PHE A 302 27.01 6.23 -1.93
C PHE A 302 26.82 7.05 -3.21
N GLU A 303 27.92 7.58 -3.75
CA GLU A 303 27.91 8.23 -5.07
C GLU A 303 27.55 7.20 -6.15
N LEU A 304 26.69 7.60 -7.10
CA LEU A 304 26.29 6.72 -8.21
C LEU A 304 27.40 6.58 -9.24
N TRP A 305 28.13 7.67 -9.48
CA TRP A 305 29.25 7.76 -10.39
C TRP A 305 30.42 8.45 -9.66
N PRO A 306 31.66 7.94 -9.76
CA PRO A 306 32.79 8.53 -9.06
C PRO A 306 33.04 9.97 -9.49
N SER A 307 33.05 10.90 -8.53
CA SER A 307 33.23 12.33 -8.79
C SER A 307 34.56 12.69 -9.47
N THR A 308 35.61 11.90 -9.29
CA THR A 308 36.94 12.11 -9.89
C THR A 308 37.06 11.56 -11.31
N VAL A 309 36.16 10.67 -11.73
CA VAL A 309 36.24 9.97 -13.01
C VAL A 309 35.41 10.69 -14.06
N VAL A 310 36.05 11.03 -15.17
CA VAL A 310 35.37 11.61 -16.33
C VAL A 310 34.44 10.59 -16.97
N ASP A 311 33.19 10.98 -17.20
CA ASP A 311 32.21 10.17 -17.90
C ASP A 311 32.25 10.42 -19.43
N TYR A 312 32.85 9.49 -20.19
CA TYR A 312 32.84 9.56 -21.65
C TYR A 312 31.44 9.39 -22.25
N SER A 313 30.54 8.65 -21.60
CA SER A 313 29.16 8.53 -22.05
C SER A 313 28.41 9.86 -21.94
N GLN A 314 28.71 10.66 -20.92
CA GLN A 314 28.22 12.05 -20.81
C GLN A 314 28.76 12.95 -21.93
N ARG A 315 30.02 12.75 -22.37
CA ARG A 315 30.57 13.49 -23.53
C ARG A 315 29.85 13.12 -24.83
N ILE A 316 29.56 11.84 -25.04
CA ILE A 316 28.76 11.37 -26.19
C ILE A 316 27.36 11.96 -26.13
N ALA A 317 26.71 11.93 -24.97
CA ALA A 317 25.39 12.55 -24.77
C ALA A 317 25.43 14.06 -25.01
N PHE A 318 26.52 14.74 -24.63
CA PHE A 318 26.71 16.16 -24.89
C PHE A 318 26.85 16.45 -26.39
N ILE A 319 27.58 15.63 -27.16
CA ILE A 319 27.61 15.73 -28.63
C ILE A 319 26.23 15.46 -29.22
N ALA A 320 25.51 14.44 -28.72
CA ALA A 320 24.14 14.15 -29.14
C ALA A 320 23.19 15.33 -28.89
N GLN A 321 23.34 16.06 -27.78
CA GLN A 321 22.60 17.29 -27.52
C GLN A 321 22.94 18.40 -28.52
N HIS A 322 24.19 18.51 -29.00
CA HIS A 322 24.52 19.45 -30.08
C HIS A 322 23.77 19.11 -31.36
N VAL A 323 23.72 17.81 -31.70
CA VAL A 323 22.98 17.30 -32.87
C VAL A 323 21.47 17.54 -32.72
N GLU A 324 20.89 17.22 -31.56
CA GLU A 324 19.46 17.44 -31.26
C GLU A 324 19.05 18.91 -31.42
N ASN A 325 19.91 19.83 -30.98
CA ASN A 325 19.65 21.27 -31.07
C ASN A 325 20.07 21.91 -32.40
N GLY A 326 20.60 21.11 -33.35
CA GLY A 326 21.01 21.57 -34.67
C GLY A 326 22.22 22.50 -34.68
N LEU A 327 23.10 22.40 -33.67
CA LEU A 327 24.33 23.20 -33.58
C LEU A 327 25.45 22.56 -34.40
N ASP A 328 26.13 23.35 -35.23
CA ASP A 328 27.24 22.86 -36.05
C ASP A 328 28.47 22.54 -35.19
N THR A 329 28.88 21.27 -35.18
CA THR A 329 29.98 20.77 -34.34
C THR A 329 31.33 20.72 -35.06
N LYS A 330 31.34 20.77 -36.41
CA LYS A 330 32.54 20.73 -37.28
C LYS A 330 33.61 19.68 -36.94
N GLY A 331 33.29 18.65 -36.16
CA GLY A 331 34.26 17.65 -35.69
C GLY A 331 35.35 18.17 -34.73
N HIS A 332 35.18 19.37 -34.15
CA HIS A 332 36.14 19.94 -33.20
C HIS A 332 35.79 19.53 -31.76
N TRP A 333 36.80 19.16 -30.95
CA TRP A 333 36.61 18.81 -29.54
C TRP A 333 37.71 19.42 -28.67
N PRO A 334 37.41 20.02 -27.50
CA PRO A 334 36.09 20.14 -26.83
C PRO A 334 35.15 21.17 -27.45
N LEU A 335 33.84 20.94 -27.33
CA LEU A 335 32.78 21.88 -27.75
C LEU A 335 32.41 22.85 -26.61
N ASP A 336 31.87 24.03 -26.93
CA ASP A 336 31.48 25.05 -25.95
C ASP A 336 30.13 24.73 -25.27
N PRO A 337 30.11 24.44 -23.95
CA PRO A 337 28.87 24.18 -23.23
C PRO A 337 27.93 25.40 -23.17
N GLU A 338 28.44 26.63 -23.14
CA GLU A 338 27.63 27.83 -23.07
C GLU A 338 26.96 28.15 -24.42
N GLU A 339 27.61 27.79 -25.52
CA GLU A 339 27.02 27.84 -26.86
C GLU A 339 25.88 26.83 -26.99
N LEU A 340 26.05 25.59 -26.51
CA LEU A 340 24.98 24.60 -26.47
C LEU A 340 23.77 25.10 -25.66
N ALA A 341 23.98 25.68 -24.47
CA ALA A 341 22.91 26.26 -23.66
C ALA A 341 22.11 27.32 -24.43
N ARG A 342 22.81 28.24 -25.09
CA ARG A 342 22.20 29.32 -25.89
C ARG A 342 21.44 28.75 -27.09
N ALA A 343 22.01 27.75 -27.77
CA ALA A 343 21.37 27.05 -28.87
C ALA A 343 20.09 26.33 -28.42
N ARG A 344 20.12 25.62 -27.27
CA ARG A 344 18.94 24.96 -26.68
C ARG A 344 17.80 25.93 -26.38
N VAL A 345 18.10 27.07 -25.74
CA VAL A 345 17.08 28.10 -25.46
C VAL A 345 16.53 28.70 -26.75
N ARG A 346 17.40 29.00 -27.73
CA ARG A 346 16.98 29.53 -29.03
C ARG A 346 16.09 28.53 -29.78
N ARG A 347 16.46 27.25 -29.79
CA ARG A 347 15.70 26.19 -30.44
C ARG A 347 14.32 26.01 -29.80
N SER A 348 14.25 26.03 -28.47
CA SER A 348 12.97 26.00 -27.75
C SER A 348 12.06 27.20 -28.06
N GLN A 349 12.63 28.38 -28.30
CA GLN A 349 11.85 29.57 -28.71
C GLN A 349 11.38 29.50 -30.17
N GLU A 350 12.22 28.97 -31.05
CA GLU A 350 11.89 28.74 -32.45
C GLU A 350 10.79 27.68 -32.59
N GLU A 351 10.89 26.58 -31.83
CA GLU A 351 9.87 25.53 -31.74
C GLU A 351 8.55 26.04 -31.16
N ALA A 352 8.60 27.01 -30.23
CA ALA A 352 7.41 27.69 -29.75
C ALA A 352 6.79 28.66 -30.78
N GLU A 353 7.45 28.89 -31.93
CA GLU A 353 7.04 29.78 -33.02
C GLU A 353 6.80 31.24 -32.57
N ARG A 354 7.41 31.67 -31.46
CA ARG A 354 7.19 33.00 -30.87
C ARG A 354 8.13 34.08 -31.40
N THR A 355 8.81 33.84 -32.51
CA THR A 355 9.87 34.71 -33.06
C THR A 355 9.42 36.16 -33.28
N PHE A 356 8.20 36.37 -33.78
CA PHE A 356 7.62 37.70 -33.99
C PHE A 356 6.82 38.23 -32.78
N LEU A 357 6.49 37.37 -31.81
CA LEU A 357 5.64 37.66 -30.66
C LEU A 357 6.42 37.81 -29.35
N LEU A 358 7.74 38.00 -29.44
CA LEU A 358 8.60 38.18 -28.27
C LEU A 358 8.23 39.48 -27.54
N SER A 359 7.84 39.33 -26.27
CA SER A 359 7.62 40.43 -25.34
C SER A 359 8.94 41.14 -24.97
N ALA A 360 8.84 42.35 -24.44
CA ALA A 360 10.01 43.12 -24.00
C ALA A 360 10.82 42.39 -22.91
N GLU A 361 10.16 41.61 -22.04
CA GLU A 361 10.83 40.81 -21.01
C GLU A 361 11.61 39.64 -21.61
N GLU A 362 11.03 38.91 -22.57
CA GLU A 362 11.70 37.80 -23.26
C GLU A 362 12.91 38.29 -24.06
N LYS A 363 12.81 39.44 -24.73
CA LYS A 363 13.94 40.08 -25.43
C LYS A 363 15.05 40.50 -24.48
N LYS A 364 14.72 40.98 -23.28
CA LYS A 364 15.71 41.35 -22.25
C LYS A 364 16.45 40.12 -21.70
N VAL A 365 15.75 39.01 -21.47
CA VAL A 365 16.38 37.76 -20.97
C VAL A 365 17.38 37.22 -22.01
N LEU A 366 17.02 37.24 -23.29
CA LEU A 366 17.91 36.79 -24.38
C LEU A 366 19.16 37.65 -24.55
N LYS A 367 19.05 38.97 -24.33
CA LYS A 367 20.17 39.91 -24.44
C LYS A 367 21.08 39.93 -23.21
N LYS A 368 20.64 39.37 -22.09
CA LYS A 368 21.39 39.45 -20.84
C LYS A 368 22.61 38.53 -20.90
N GLY A 369 23.77 39.11 -21.19
CA GLY A 369 25.07 38.45 -21.04
C GLY A 369 25.29 38.06 -19.58
N ASN A 370 25.70 36.82 -19.33
CA ASN A 370 25.93 36.32 -17.98
C ASN A 370 27.41 36.51 -17.63
N ASN A 371 27.73 37.57 -16.89
CA ASN A 371 29.14 37.92 -16.64
C ASN A 371 29.77 37.11 -15.49
N ASN A 372 28.97 36.55 -14.57
CA ASN A 372 29.48 35.89 -13.35
C ASN A 372 28.93 34.47 -13.11
N GLY A 373 28.18 33.87 -14.04
CA GLY A 373 27.60 32.53 -13.87
C GLY A 373 27.55 31.74 -15.17
N SER A 374 27.60 30.42 -15.08
CA SER A 374 27.43 29.52 -16.23
C SER A 374 25.94 29.31 -16.54
N ILE A 375 25.53 29.55 -17.80
CA ILE A 375 24.14 29.36 -18.24
C ILE A 375 23.78 27.88 -18.22
N MET A 376 24.72 27.00 -18.54
CA MET A 376 24.52 25.55 -18.45
C MET A 376 24.17 25.08 -17.04
N HIS A 377 24.86 25.61 -16.02
CA HIS A 377 24.53 25.28 -14.63
C HIS A 377 23.13 25.76 -14.24
N MET A 378 22.72 26.94 -14.72
CA MET A 378 21.36 27.45 -14.49
C MET A 378 20.29 26.62 -15.19
N LEU A 379 20.51 26.21 -16.45
CA LEU A 379 19.57 25.35 -17.18
C LEU A 379 19.44 23.98 -16.52
N ARG A 380 20.54 23.39 -16.07
CA ARG A 380 20.51 22.12 -15.31
C ARG A 380 19.74 22.27 -13.99
N ALA A 381 19.86 23.41 -13.32
CA ALA A 381 19.06 23.69 -12.12
C ALA A 381 17.57 23.86 -12.46
N LEU A 382 17.24 24.51 -13.58
CA LEU A 382 15.85 24.66 -14.05
C LEU A 382 15.22 23.32 -14.50
N ASP A 383 16.03 22.40 -15.02
CA ASP A 383 15.58 21.05 -15.37
C ASP A 383 15.18 20.21 -14.12
N THR A 384 15.51 20.67 -12.90
CA THR A 384 15.06 19.99 -11.67
C THR A 384 13.58 20.29 -11.40
N PRO A 385 12.68 19.27 -11.36
CA PRO A 385 11.25 19.49 -11.19
C PRO A 385 10.90 19.72 -9.72
N GLU A 386 11.35 20.83 -9.14
CA GLU A 386 11.03 21.20 -7.77
C GLU A 386 9.63 21.81 -7.64
N ARG A 387 8.99 21.58 -6.48
CA ARG A 387 7.65 22.12 -6.23
C ARG A 387 7.74 23.62 -5.96
N PRO A 388 6.96 24.48 -6.64
CA PRO A 388 6.98 25.92 -6.37
C PRO A 388 6.41 26.26 -4.99
N PHE A 389 6.87 27.38 -4.44
CA PHE A 389 6.32 27.97 -3.22
C PHE A 389 5.01 28.70 -3.50
N LYS A 390 4.10 28.70 -2.51
CA LYS A 390 2.86 29.49 -2.55
C LYS A 390 3.07 30.86 -1.92
N ARG A 391 2.35 31.88 -2.41
CA ARG A 391 2.32 33.22 -1.79
C ARG A 391 1.79 33.16 -0.36
N LEU A 392 2.47 33.83 0.57
CA LEU A 392 2.10 33.88 2.00
C LEU A 392 1.90 35.33 2.44
N SER A 393 1.08 35.52 3.48
CA SER A 393 1.01 36.80 4.19
C SER A 393 2.34 37.09 4.90
N ARG A 394 2.72 38.36 5.00
CA ARG A 394 3.99 38.81 5.60
C ARG A 394 4.21 38.24 7.01
N LYS A 395 3.19 38.27 7.87
CA LYS A 395 3.27 37.70 9.23
C LYS A 395 3.49 36.19 9.22
N VAL A 396 2.82 35.47 8.33
CA VAL A 396 2.97 34.00 8.21
C VAL A 396 4.34 33.64 7.65
N TYR A 397 4.85 34.42 6.70
CA TYR A 397 6.20 34.27 6.17
C TYR A 397 7.26 34.53 7.25
N ALA A 398 7.17 35.63 7.99
CA ALA A 398 8.09 35.93 9.09
C ALA A 398 8.09 34.83 10.17
N ASN A 399 6.91 34.35 10.57
CA ASN A 399 6.79 33.23 11.50
C ASN A 399 7.41 31.94 10.95
N ARG A 400 7.32 31.72 9.64
CA ARG A 400 7.92 30.55 8.97
C ARG A 400 9.44 30.67 8.95
N VAL A 401 9.98 31.81 8.54
CA VAL A 401 11.42 32.07 8.57
C VAL A 401 11.96 31.86 9.98
N ASN A 402 11.29 32.42 10.99
CA ASN A 402 11.68 32.22 12.38
C ASN A 402 11.66 30.74 12.78
N ALA A 403 10.63 29.98 12.40
CA ALA A 403 10.54 28.55 12.70
C ALA A 403 11.58 27.69 11.95
N ILE A 404 12.01 28.11 10.76
CA ILE A 404 13.10 27.47 10.00
C ILE A 404 14.44 27.75 10.68
N VAL A 405 14.69 28.99 11.09
CA VAL A 405 15.90 29.37 11.86
C VAL A 405 15.98 28.56 13.17
N HIS A 406 14.85 28.33 13.83
CA HIS A 406 14.77 27.46 15.02
C HIS A 406 14.79 25.95 14.72
N GLY A 407 14.76 25.52 13.46
CA GLY A 407 14.85 24.11 13.06
C GLY A 407 13.61 23.24 13.32
N ASP A 408 12.41 23.81 13.53
CA ASP A 408 11.16 23.04 13.75
C ASP A 408 10.33 22.84 12.47
N GLN A 409 10.52 23.69 11.47
CA GLN A 409 9.82 23.65 10.18
C GLN A 409 10.78 23.55 9.00
N ASP A 410 10.29 22.94 7.92
CA ASP A 410 10.97 23.01 6.62
C ASP A 410 10.58 24.25 5.81
N GLU A 411 11.23 24.41 4.65
CA GLU A 411 11.02 25.51 3.70
C GLU A 411 9.55 25.69 3.25
N TYR A 412 8.79 24.59 3.15
CA TYR A 412 7.37 24.61 2.79
C TYR A 412 6.44 24.85 3.99
N GLY A 413 6.98 24.94 5.21
CA GLY A 413 6.27 25.14 6.47
C GLY A 413 5.66 23.88 7.07
N ARG A 414 6.12 22.69 6.66
CA ARG A 414 5.74 21.42 7.28
C ARG A 414 6.56 21.26 8.57
N LYS A 415 5.87 20.92 9.67
CA LYS A 415 6.51 20.72 10.98
C LYS A 415 7.14 19.33 11.04
N TYR A 416 8.43 19.26 11.36
CA TYR A 416 9.17 18.01 11.35
C TYR A 416 8.54 16.93 12.25
N ARG A 417 8.29 17.27 13.53
CA ARG A 417 7.67 16.33 14.51
C ARG A 417 6.30 15.81 14.06
N LYS A 418 5.49 16.64 13.40
CA LYS A 418 4.16 16.22 12.92
C LYS A 418 4.26 15.30 11.70
N MET A 419 5.18 15.59 10.78
CA MET A 419 5.39 14.76 9.60
C MET A 419 6.00 13.41 9.97
N GLU A 420 6.95 13.38 10.90
CA GLU A 420 7.53 12.15 11.44
C GLU A 420 6.44 11.25 12.06
N ASN A 421 5.60 11.81 12.94
CA ASN A 421 4.50 11.05 13.56
C ASN A 421 3.50 10.51 12.53
N ARG A 422 3.16 11.29 11.50
CA ARG A 422 2.27 10.87 10.40
C ARG A 422 2.89 9.81 9.48
N ALA A 423 4.21 9.83 9.33
CA ALA A 423 4.93 8.85 8.52
C ALA A 423 5.10 7.53 9.27
N LYS A 424 5.34 7.57 10.59
CA LYS A 424 5.55 6.37 11.43
C LYS A 424 4.25 5.65 11.81
N ARG A 425 3.20 6.39 12.17
CA ARG A 425 1.94 5.82 12.68
C ARG A 425 0.85 5.81 11.61
N ARG A 426 -0.11 4.90 11.75
CA ARG A 426 -1.32 4.90 10.91
C ARG A 426 -2.17 6.13 11.22
N MET A 427 -2.80 6.67 10.18
CA MET A 427 -3.75 7.79 10.29
C MET A 427 -5.19 7.36 10.00
N ARG A 428 -5.38 6.29 9.21
CA ARG A 428 -6.71 5.79 8.87
C ARG A 428 -7.38 5.18 10.11
N PRO A 429 -8.57 5.65 10.51
CA PRO A 429 -9.35 5.02 11.56
C PRO A 429 -9.98 3.71 11.05
N TYR A 430 -10.43 2.87 11.96
CA TYR A 430 -11.32 1.76 11.62
C TYR A 430 -12.76 2.29 11.48
N GLU A 431 -13.49 1.78 10.50
CA GLU A 431 -14.88 2.17 10.21
C GLU A 431 -15.89 1.27 10.92
N SER A 432 -15.50 0.06 11.35
CA SER A 432 -16.38 -0.89 12.03
C SER A 432 -15.62 -1.95 12.84
N LEU A 433 -16.26 -2.54 13.85
CA LEU A 433 -15.71 -3.68 14.60
C LEU A 433 -15.44 -4.89 13.70
N GLY A 434 -16.28 -5.15 12.70
CA GLY A 434 -16.04 -6.22 11.71
C GLY A 434 -14.75 -5.99 10.92
N GLU A 435 -14.43 -4.74 10.63
CA GLU A 435 -13.16 -4.39 9.98
C GLU A 435 -11.95 -4.60 10.92
N ILE A 436 -12.11 -4.36 12.22
CA ILE A 436 -11.08 -4.65 13.22
C ILE A 436 -10.82 -6.15 13.29
N ALA A 437 -11.89 -6.96 13.30
CA ALA A 437 -11.79 -8.42 13.30
C ALA A 437 -11.08 -8.94 12.04
N LEU A 438 -11.51 -8.48 10.86
CA LEU A 438 -10.86 -8.79 9.58
C LEU A 438 -9.40 -8.36 9.56
N SER A 439 -9.10 -7.17 10.09
CA SER A 439 -7.73 -6.68 10.21
C SER A 439 -6.88 -7.49 11.19
N LYS A 440 -7.48 -8.15 12.19
CA LYS A 440 -6.77 -9.01 13.14
C LYS A 440 -6.50 -10.39 12.54
N GLU A 441 -7.47 -10.94 11.81
CA GLU A 441 -7.35 -12.17 11.03
C GLU A 441 -6.19 -12.10 10.04
N VAL A 442 -6.24 -11.15 9.10
CA VAL A 442 -5.28 -11.05 7.97
C VAL A 442 -3.93 -10.42 8.39
N ARG A 443 -3.76 -10.03 9.65
CA ARG A 443 -2.50 -9.40 10.11
C ARG A 443 -1.37 -10.40 10.32
N LYS A 444 -1.70 -11.64 10.70
CA LYS A 444 -0.73 -12.71 10.98
C LYS A 444 -0.33 -13.50 9.73
N GLU A 445 -0.64 -13.00 8.55
CA GLU A 445 -0.27 -13.64 7.30
C GLU A 445 1.26 -13.62 7.07
N PRO A 446 1.85 -14.74 6.60
CA PRO A 446 3.27 -14.85 6.34
C PRO A 446 3.72 -13.85 5.27
N ARG A 447 4.91 -13.27 5.47
CA ARG A 447 5.49 -12.28 4.56
C ARG A 447 6.37 -12.97 3.52
N LEU A 448 5.79 -13.30 2.36
CA LEU A 448 6.46 -14.05 1.30
C LEU A 448 7.71 -13.39 0.73
N TYR A 449 7.67 -12.06 0.59
CA TYR A 449 8.68 -11.33 -0.17
C TYR A 449 9.18 -10.06 0.51
N SER A 450 8.81 -9.86 1.77
CA SER A 450 9.32 -8.80 2.64
C SER A 450 9.93 -9.43 3.89
N ASN A 451 10.78 -8.68 4.59
CA ASN A 451 11.30 -9.15 5.87
C ASN A 451 10.12 -9.42 6.82
N GLY A 452 10.11 -10.63 7.40
CA GLY A 452 9.12 -11.03 8.38
C GLY A 452 9.16 -10.13 9.62
N LEU A 453 7.99 -9.96 10.24
CA LEU A 453 7.85 -9.37 11.55
C LEU A 453 7.87 -10.50 12.58
N ASN A 454 8.38 -10.23 13.78
CA ASN A 454 8.31 -11.21 14.84
C ASN A 454 6.85 -11.33 15.32
N HIS A 455 6.20 -12.43 14.99
CA HIS A 455 4.88 -12.79 15.50
C HIS A 455 5.06 -13.66 16.74
N THR A 456 5.16 -13.01 17.90
CA THR A 456 5.17 -13.73 19.17
C THR A 456 3.80 -14.33 19.45
N ASP A 457 3.76 -15.49 20.12
CA ASP A 457 2.51 -16.20 20.44
C ASP A 457 1.53 -15.29 21.19
N ASP A 458 2.09 -14.40 22.00
CA ASP A 458 1.35 -13.45 22.83
C ASP A 458 1.10 -12.07 22.20
N GLU A 459 1.38 -11.86 20.91
CA GLU A 459 1.24 -10.53 20.27
C GLU A 459 -0.18 -9.95 20.46
N HIS A 460 -1.19 -10.81 20.47
CA HIS A 460 -2.61 -10.46 20.64
C HIS A 460 -3.22 -10.84 21.98
N TRP A 461 -2.43 -11.42 22.88
CA TRP A 461 -2.87 -11.70 24.24
C TRP A 461 -2.95 -10.39 25.04
N PRO A 462 -3.80 -10.32 26.07
CA PRO A 462 -3.88 -9.14 26.92
C PRO A 462 -2.50 -8.83 27.51
N LYS A 463 -1.97 -7.65 27.15
CA LYS A 463 -0.63 -7.19 27.59
C LYS A 463 -0.63 -6.51 28.93
N HIS A 464 -1.81 -6.29 29.52
CA HIS A 464 -1.97 -5.60 30.80
C HIS A 464 -1.10 -6.20 31.92
N VAL A 465 -0.99 -7.53 31.98
CA VAL A 465 -0.16 -8.24 32.96
C VAL A 465 1.29 -8.44 32.53
N LYS A 466 1.62 -8.13 31.26
CA LYS A 466 2.96 -8.33 30.68
C LYS A 466 3.78 -7.06 30.66
N SER A 467 3.12 -5.92 30.43
CA SER A 467 3.78 -4.63 30.42
C SER A 467 3.74 -4.02 31.81
N TRP A 468 4.89 -3.53 32.28
CA TRP A 468 5.01 -2.92 33.59
C TRP A 468 4.13 -1.67 33.75
N ALA A 469 3.86 -0.95 32.66
CA ALA A 469 3.25 0.37 32.69
C ALA A 469 1.73 0.37 32.52
N ASP A 470 1.13 -0.71 32.00
CA ASP A 470 -0.32 -0.72 31.71
C ASP A 470 -1.18 -0.75 32.99
N GLY A 471 -0.61 -1.13 34.14
CA GLY A 471 -1.29 -1.09 35.46
C GLY A 471 -0.75 -0.05 36.43
N MET A 472 0.21 0.78 36.03
CA MET A 472 0.77 1.83 36.88
C MET A 472 -0.07 3.11 36.81
N PRO A 473 -0.06 3.92 37.89
CA PRO A 473 -0.88 5.11 37.94
C PRO A 473 -0.57 6.11 36.84
N SER A 474 -1.61 6.51 36.10
CA SER A 474 -1.47 7.35 34.91
C SER A 474 -2.20 8.68 35.05
N THR A 475 -1.47 9.78 34.83
CA THR A 475 -2.05 11.12 34.77
C THR A 475 -3.03 11.29 33.60
N ARG A 476 -2.91 10.48 32.54
CA ARG A 476 -3.81 10.54 31.37
C ARG A 476 -5.08 9.72 31.54
N TYR A 477 -5.01 8.63 32.31
CA TYR A 477 -6.15 7.72 32.53
C TYR A 477 -6.79 7.88 33.92
N ALA A 478 -6.21 8.72 34.77
CA ALA A 478 -6.62 9.05 36.13
C ALA A 478 -6.63 7.81 37.06
N SER A 479 -5.64 7.78 37.96
CA SER A 479 -5.18 6.68 38.82
C SER A 479 -4.46 5.52 38.16
#